data_AF-A0A3B9KZP7-F1
#
_entry.id   AF-A0A3B9KZP7-F1
#
_cell.length_a   1.000
_cell.length_b   1.000
_cell.length_c   1.000
_cell.angle_alpha   90.00
_cell.angle_beta   90.00
_cell.angle_gamma   90.00
#
_symmetry.space_group_name_H-M   'P 1'
#
loop_
_entity.id
_entity.type
_entity.pdbx_description
1 polymer ?
#
loop_
_entity_poly.entity_id
_entity_poly.type
_entity_poly.pdbx_seq_one_letter_code
_entity_poly.pdbx_strand_id
1 'polypeptide(L)'
;RDRLVGMVKEELGPDYPVETHFNPAYNPWEQRLCLVPDSDLFNALKSGKASVETDHIETFTKTGIKLKSGKELDADIVVTATGLQLQFLNGVEVSIDGEKRDPGRMLNYKGVMLSNMPNLACTFGYTNASWTLKADLTSEYVCRLLNYMDQHGYGSAMPKLDHYPNQTEPFVDFSSGYFQRVMDQFPRQHTEKPWKLNQSYSADLMNLRFGKLDDGVLSFTPAEEADVPPALQAAE
;
A
#
# COMPACT_ATOMS: atom_id res chain seq x y z
N ARG A 1 15.38 2.12 -17.66
CA ARG A 1 14.73 3.38 -18.09
C ARG A 1 14.78 3.51 -19.60
N ASP A 2 15.98 3.56 -20.19
CA ASP A 2 16.18 3.87 -21.62
C ASP A 2 15.43 2.93 -22.56
N ARG A 3 15.31 1.63 -22.23
CA ARG A 3 14.47 0.69 -22.98
C ARG A 3 12.99 1.10 -23.01
N LEU A 4 12.42 1.52 -21.88
CA LEU A 4 11.01 1.94 -21.82
C LEU A 4 10.77 3.22 -22.61
N VAL A 5 11.70 4.19 -22.49
CA VAL A 5 11.66 5.43 -23.29
C VAL A 5 11.80 5.12 -24.78
N GLY A 6 12.68 4.17 -25.15
CA GLY A 6 12.84 3.68 -26.51
C GLY A 6 11.55 3.11 -27.09
N MET A 7 10.82 2.30 -26.33
CA MET A 7 9.52 1.76 -26.75
C MET A 7 8.49 2.88 -27.03
N VAL A 8 8.50 3.96 -26.24
CA VAL A 8 7.64 5.13 -26.51
C VAL A 8 8.05 5.86 -27.78
N LYS A 9 9.36 5.97 -28.08
CA LYS A 9 9.84 6.54 -29.35
C LYS A 9 9.44 5.69 -30.55
N GLU A 10 9.50 4.38 -30.43
CA GLU A 10 9.03 3.45 -31.47
C GLU A 10 7.53 3.64 -31.74
N GLU A 11 6.73 3.86 -30.69
CA GLU A 11 5.28 4.08 -30.80
C GLU A 11 4.88 5.44 -31.40
N LEU A 12 5.58 6.52 -31.03
CA LEU A 12 5.22 7.90 -31.40
C LEU A 12 5.99 8.43 -32.62
N GLY A 13 7.09 7.79 -33.00
CA GLY A 13 7.98 8.24 -34.06
C GLY A 13 9.04 9.25 -33.61
N PRO A 14 10.02 9.55 -34.48
CA PRO A 14 11.21 10.34 -34.11
C PRO A 14 10.93 11.83 -33.88
N ASP A 15 9.84 12.36 -34.44
CA ASP A 15 9.51 13.79 -34.39
C ASP A 15 8.78 14.20 -33.10
N TYR A 16 8.25 13.24 -32.34
CA TYR A 16 7.56 13.52 -31.09
C TYR A 16 8.57 13.82 -29.97
N PRO A 17 8.38 14.85 -29.12
CA PRO A 17 9.29 15.20 -28.04
C PRO A 17 9.21 14.24 -26.83
N VAL A 18 9.56 12.96 -27.06
CA VAL A 18 9.48 11.88 -26.06
C VAL A 18 10.37 12.14 -24.86
N GLU A 19 11.57 12.68 -25.08
CA GLU A 19 12.50 13.02 -23.99
C GLU A 19 11.93 14.07 -23.04
N THR A 20 11.06 14.96 -23.52
CA THR A 20 10.41 15.97 -22.69
C THR A 20 9.23 15.38 -21.92
N HIS A 21 8.37 14.61 -22.59
CA HIS A 21 7.06 14.24 -22.02
C HIS A 21 7.00 12.86 -21.38
N PHE A 22 7.93 11.96 -21.70
CA PHE A 22 7.89 10.55 -21.27
C PHE A 22 9.20 10.05 -20.64
N ASN A 23 10.09 10.96 -20.23
CA ASN A 23 11.32 10.65 -19.51
C ASN A 23 11.22 11.10 -18.04
N PRO A 24 10.70 10.26 -17.13
CA PRO A 24 10.56 10.63 -15.73
C PRO A 24 11.93 10.77 -15.04
N ALA A 25 11.99 11.63 -14.02
CA ALA A 25 13.21 11.84 -13.21
C ALA A 25 13.52 10.68 -12.22
N TYR A 26 12.70 9.64 -12.19
CA TYR A 26 12.81 8.49 -11.29
C TYR A 26 13.06 7.20 -12.08
N ASN A 27 13.62 6.18 -11.43
CA ASN A 27 13.88 4.90 -12.08
C ASN A 27 12.61 4.02 -12.17
N PRO A 28 12.53 3.10 -13.15
CA PRO A 28 11.42 2.16 -13.21
C PRO A 28 11.24 1.41 -11.89
N TRP A 29 9.98 1.26 -11.46
CA TRP A 29 9.56 0.60 -10.22
C TRP A 29 9.88 1.33 -8.91
N GLU A 30 10.52 2.50 -8.92
CA GLU A 30 10.49 3.43 -7.77
C GLU A 30 9.07 3.99 -7.55
N GLN A 31 8.28 4.01 -8.63
CA GLN A 31 6.84 4.26 -8.66
C GLN A 31 6.15 3.19 -9.51
N ARG A 32 4.83 3.02 -9.33
CA ARG A 32 4.04 2.07 -10.15
C ARG A 32 4.09 2.46 -11.61
N LEU A 33 4.38 1.49 -12.49
CA LEU A 33 4.34 1.70 -13.93
C LEU A 33 2.90 1.70 -14.44
N CYS A 34 2.56 2.73 -15.20
CA CYS A 34 1.34 2.76 -16.02
C CYS A 34 1.60 2.01 -17.33
N LEU A 35 0.60 1.25 -17.78
CA LEU A 35 0.65 0.51 -19.03
C LEU A 35 -0.43 1.06 -19.96
N VAL A 36 -0.13 1.10 -21.26
CA VAL A 36 -1.07 1.46 -22.33
C VAL A 36 -1.18 0.25 -23.26
N PRO A 37 -1.99 -0.76 -22.93
CA PRO A 37 -1.97 -2.04 -23.63
C PRO A 37 -2.40 -1.96 -25.09
N ASP A 38 -3.36 -1.08 -25.39
CA ASP A 38 -3.98 -0.96 -26.71
C ASP A 38 -3.39 0.18 -27.56
N SER A 39 -2.30 0.80 -27.08
CA SER A 39 -1.66 1.99 -27.69
C SER A 39 -2.61 3.15 -28.00
N ASP A 40 -3.79 3.20 -27.36
CA ASP A 40 -4.85 4.18 -27.62
C ASP A 40 -4.42 5.62 -27.33
N LEU A 41 -3.69 5.85 -26.23
CA LEU A 41 -3.03 7.12 -25.92
C LEU A 41 -2.08 7.52 -27.05
N PHE A 42 -1.19 6.62 -27.48
CA PHE A 42 -0.21 6.92 -28.53
C PHE A 42 -0.88 7.18 -29.87
N ASN A 43 -1.94 6.45 -30.20
CA ASN A 43 -2.73 6.67 -31.41
C ASN A 43 -3.44 8.03 -31.39
N ALA A 44 -3.98 8.46 -30.26
CA ALA A 44 -4.56 9.80 -30.10
C ALA A 44 -3.52 10.90 -30.32
N LEU A 45 -2.32 10.76 -29.74
CA LEU A 45 -1.21 11.69 -29.91
C LEU A 45 -0.74 11.76 -31.38
N LYS A 46 -0.54 10.61 -32.04
CA LYS A 46 -0.17 10.53 -33.46
C LYS A 46 -1.20 11.19 -34.38
N SER A 47 -2.49 11.10 -34.04
CA SER A 47 -3.57 11.69 -34.83
C SER A 47 -3.70 13.21 -34.65
N GLY A 48 -2.96 13.82 -33.71
CA GLY A 48 -3.07 15.24 -33.38
C GLY A 48 -4.33 15.61 -32.58
N LYS A 49 -5.16 14.63 -32.18
CA LYS A 49 -6.35 14.85 -31.35
C LYS A 49 -6.02 15.10 -29.88
N ALA A 50 -4.78 14.82 -29.47
CA ALA A 50 -4.27 15.04 -28.13
C ALA A 50 -2.83 15.56 -28.20
N SER A 51 -2.45 16.34 -27.19
CA SER A 51 -1.08 16.80 -26.95
C SER A 51 -0.71 16.58 -25.48
N VAL A 52 0.59 16.56 -25.18
CA VAL A 52 1.10 16.51 -23.81
C VAL A 52 1.88 17.77 -23.56
N GLU A 53 1.69 18.36 -22.38
CA GLU A 53 2.44 19.53 -21.93
C GLU A 53 3.09 19.18 -20.58
N THR A 54 4.41 19.33 -20.50
CA THR A 54 5.17 19.04 -19.28
C THR A 54 5.65 20.35 -18.69
N ASP A 55 4.94 20.82 -17.66
CA ASP A 55 5.27 22.03 -16.91
C ASP A 55 4.51 22.02 -15.56
N HIS A 56 4.73 23.05 -14.74
CA HIS A 56 3.96 23.34 -13.55
C HIS A 56 2.82 24.31 -13.85
N ILE A 57 1.62 23.97 -13.35
CA ILE A 57 0.48 24.89 -13.36
C ILE A 57 0.77 26.06 -12.42
N GLU A 58 0.62 27.29 -12.92
CA GLU A 58 0.69 28.52 -12.11
C GLU A 58 -0.70 28.86 -11.54
N THR A 59 -1.71 28.95 -12.40
CA THR A 59 -3.08 29.28 -12.00
C THR A 59 -4.08 28.92 -13.10
N PHE A 60 -5.35 28.82 -12.73
CA PHE A 60 -6.45 28.84 -13.69
C PHE A 60 -6.70 30.28 -14.16
N THR A 61 -7.06 30.44 -15.42
CA THR A 61 -7.49 31.70 -16.03
C THR A 61 -8.98 31.62 -16.35
N LYS A 62 -9.54 32.71 -16.89
CA LYS A 62 -10.94 32.72 -17.35
C LYS A 62 -11.18 31.80 -18.54
N THR A 63 -10.14 31.47 -19.31
CA THR A 63 -10.22 30.71 -20.57
C THR A 63 -9.46 29.39 -20.54
N GLY A 64 -8.77 29.07 -19.43
CA GLY A 64 -8.01 27.83 -19.32
C GLY A 64 -6.98 27.84 -18.20
N ILE A 65 -5.74 27.47 -18.51
CA ILE A 65 -4.66 27.24 -17.53
C ILE A 65 -3.40 28.01 -17.94
N LYS A 66 -2.83 28.78 -17.01
CA LYS A 66 -1.51 29.39 -17.18
C LYS A 66 -0.44 28.51 -16.53
N LEU A 67 0.60 28.20 -17.28
CA LEU A 67 1.76 27.45 -16.83
C LEU A 67 2.85 28.40 -16.32
N LYS A 68 3.75 27.92 -15.46
CA LYS A 68 4.85 28.71 -14.91
C LYS A 68 5.87 29.16 -15.97
N SER A 69 5.95 28.46 -17.11
CA SER A 69 6.70 28.94 -18.28
C SER A 69 6.12 30.20 -18.92
N GLY A 70 4.89 30.58 -18.54
CA GLY A 70 4.14 31.68 -19.16
C GLY A 70 3.22 31.24 -20.31
N LYS A 71 3.28 29.97 -20.74
CA LYS A 71 2.35 29.43 -21.73
C LYS A 71 0.94 29.34 -21.17
N GLU A 72 -0.05 29.74 -21.97
CA GLU A 72 -1.47 29.56 -21.66
C GLU A 72 -2.04 28.41 -22.50
N LEU A 73 -2.84 27.56 -21.85
CA LEU A 73 -3.57 26.46 -22.45
C LEU A 73 -5.06 26.80 -22.39
N ASP A 74 -5.67 27.10 -23.53
CA ASP A 74 -7.11 27.33 -23.62
C ASP A 74 -7.87 26.02 -23.38
N ALA A 75 -8.93 26.07 -22.58
CA ALA A 75 -9.77 24.93 -22.26
C ALA A 75 -11.19 25.36 -21.89
N ASP A 76 -12.18 24.76 -22.54
CA ASP A 76 -13.60 24.90 -22.16
C ASP A 76 -13.95 24.02 -20.95
N ILE A 77 -13.26 22.88 -20.81
CA ILE A 77 -13.49 21.89 -19.74
C ILE A 77 -12.13 21.43 -19.20
N VAL A 78 -12.01 21.38 -17.88
CA VAL A 78 -10.85 20.82 -17.19
C VAL A 78 -11.28 19.61 -16.37
N VAL A 79 -10.58 18.49 -16.56
CA VAL A 79 -10.80 17.23 -15.83
C VAL A 79 -9.62 16.97 -14.89
N THR A 80 -9.88 16.89 -13.58
CA THR A 80 -8.83 16.67 -12.57
C THR A 80 -8.58 15.18 -12.33
N ALA A 81 -7.58 14.61 -13.01
CA ALA A 81 -7.13 13.23 -12.81
C ALA A 81 -6.02 13.10 -11.74
N THR A 82 -6.27 13.61 -10.52
CA THR A 82 -5.24 13.94 -9.49
C THR A 82 -4.75 12.78 -8.61
N GLY A 83 -5.01 11.52 -8.99
CA GLY A 83 -4.48 10.34 -8.30
C GLY A 83 -5.22 9.97 -7.01
N LEU A 84 -4.48 9.49 -5.99
CA LEU A 84 -5.04 8.81 -4.80
C LEU A 84 -4.60 9.45 -3.48
N GLN A 85 -5.46 9.33 -2.46
CA GLN A 85 -5.12 9.47 -1.05
C GLN A 85 -5.21 8.10 -0.40
N LEU A 86 -4.10 7.57 0.11
CA LEU A 86 -4.13 6.25 0.74
C LEU A 86 -4.75 6.34 2.12
N GLN A 87 -5.50 5.31 2.47
CA GLN A 87 -6.16 5.14 3.76
C GLN A 87 -5.81 3.74 4.26
N PHE A 88 -5.07 3.66 5.37
CA PHE A 88 -4.84 2.38 6.02
C PHE A 88 -6.16 1.89 6.64
N LEU A 89 -6.45 0.58 6.53
CA LEU A 89 -7.72 -0.04 6.94
C LEU A 89 -8.97 0.68 6.40
N ASN A 90 -8.89 1.31 5.22
CA ASN A 90 -9.99 2.10 4.66
C ASN A 90 -10.51 3.21 5.59
N GLY A 91 -9.66 3.72 6.49
CA GLY A 91 -10.01 4.77 7.46
C GLY A 91 -10.76 4.27 8.69
N VAL A 92 -10.91 2.96 8.87
CA VAL A 92 -11.53 2.39 10.09
C VAL A 92 -10.62 2.64 11.29
N GLU A 93 -11.18 3.26 12.32
CA GLU A 93 -10.49 3.41 13.60
C GLU A 93 -10.54 2.10 14.39
N VAL A 94 -9.39 1.71 14.94
CA VAL A 94 -9.26 0.49 15.75
C VAL A 94 -8.87 0.84 17.17
N SER A 95 -9.42 0.11 18.13
CA SER A 95 -9.20 0.32 19.57
C SER A 95 -9.10 -1.00 20.31
N ILE A 96 -8.42 -1.00 21.45
CA ILE A 96 -8.45 -2.07 22.45
C ILE A 96 -8.96 -1.44 23.73
N ASP A 97 -10.00 -2.02 24.35
CA ASP A 97 -10.59 -1.54 25.60
C ASP A 97 -10.94 -0.04 25.58
N GLY A 98 -11.41 0.45 24.44
CA GLY A 98 -11.76 1.87 24.23
C GLY A 98 -10.56 2.79 23.95
N GLU A 99 -9.32 2.31 24.06
CA GLU A 99 -8.13 3.07 23.69
C GLU A 99 -7.87 2.95 22.19
N LYS A 100 -8.00 4.07 21.47
CA LYS A 100 -7.62 4.14 20.05
C LYS A 100 -6.15 3.77 19.89
N ARG A 101 -5.88 2.94 18.89
CA ARG A 101 -4.53 2.52 18.55
C ARG A 101 -4.08 3.18 17.25
N ASP A 102 -2.81 3.59 17.22
CA ASP A 102 -2.17 4.19 16.05
C ASP A 102 -1.41 3.11 15.25
N PRO A 103 -1.89 2.72 14.06
CA PRO A 103 -1.20 1.75 13.22
C PRO A 103 0.23 2.16 12.87
N GLY A 104 0.52 3.46 12.77
CA GLY A 104 1.86 4.02 12.50
C GLY A 104 2.90 3.67 13.57
N ARG A 105 2.45 3.22 14.75
CA ARG A 105 3.30 2.80 15.88
C ARG A 105 3.36 1.30 16.07
N MET A 106 2.78 0.54 15.15
CA MET A 106 2.75 -0.92 15.17
C MET A 106 3.70 -1.52 14.16
N LEU A 107 4.07 -2.79 14.39
CA LEU A 107 4.71 -3.61 13.39
C LEU A 107 3.70 -4.48 12.67
N ASN A 108 3.88 -4.65 11.36
CA ASN A 108 3.15 -5.69 10.63
C ASN A 108 3.63 -7.09 11.07
N TYR A 109 2.73 -8.05 11.17
CA TYR A 109 3.04 -9.46 11.39
C TYR A 109 2.64 -10.25 10.15
N LYS A 110 3.64 -10.85 9.46
CA LYS A 110 3.50 -11.63 8.22
C LYS A 110 2.79 -10.89 7.06
N GLY A 111 2.60 -9.58 7.16
CA GLY A 111 1.78 -8.78 6.26
C GLY A 111 0.28 -9.06 6.36
N VAL A 112 -0.17 -9.62 7.49
CA VAL A 112 -1.56 -10.05 7.71
C VAL A 112 -2.16 -9.45 8.98
N MET A 113 -1.41 -9.38 10.09
CA MET A 113 -1.90 -8.83 11.36
C MET A 113 -1.01 -7.68 11.83
N LEU A 114 -1.37 -7.03 12.94
CA LEU A 114 -0.59 -5.95 13.56
C LEU A 114 -0.14 -6.34 14.96
N SER A 115 1.08 -5.95 15.34
CA SER A 115 1.65 -6.22 16.66
C SER A 115 0.72 -5.77 17.78
N ASN A 116 0.50 -6.63 18.77
CA ASN A 116 -0.30 -6.37 19.96
C ASN A 116 -1.76 -5.98 19.65
N MET A 117 -2.28 -6.34 18.47
CA MET A 117 -3.70 -6.23 18.12
C MET A 117 -4.35 -7.61 18.08
N PRO A 118 -5.27 -7.94 18.99
CA PRO A 118 -5.98 -9.21 18.97
C PRO A 118 -6.99 -9.26 17.83
N ASN A 119 -7.12 -10.42 17.19
CA ASN A 119 -8.18 -10.76 16.24
C ASN A 119 -8.36 -9.78 15.05
N LEU A 120 -7.34 -8.96 14.75
CA LEU A 120 -7.35 -8.03 13.62
C LEU A 120 -6.42 -8.54 12.52
N ALA A 121 -7.02 -8.80 11.35
CA ALA A 121 -6.29 -9.08 10.13
C ALA A 121 -6.58 -8.01 9.06
N CYS A 122 -5.58 -7.71 8.23
CA CYS A 122 -5.66 -6.76 7.15
C CYS A 122 -4.95 -7.31 5.90
N THR A 123 -5.50 -6.98 4.74
CA THR A 123 -4.90 -7.34 3.45
C THR A 123 -4.19 -6.14 2.85
N PHE A 124 -2.88 -6.27 2.65
CA PHE A 124 -2.11 -5.33 1.85
C PHE A 124 -1.42 -6.06 0.70
N GLY A 125 -1.69 -5.63 -0.54
CA GLY A 125 -1.22 -6.29 -1.75
C GLY A 125 0.28 -6.12 -2.03
N TYR A 126 0.75 -6.85 -3.04
CA TYR A 126 2.09 -6.66 -3.57
C TYR A 126 2.23 -5.32 -4.28
N THR A 127 3.43 -4.76 -4.25
CA THR A 127 3.75 -3.52 -4.97
C THR A 127 3.98 -3.75 -6.46
N ASN A 128 4.57 -4.91 -6.80
CA ASN A 128 5.01 -5.28 -8.15
C ASN A 128 4.28 -6.50 -8.72
N ALA A 129 3.23 -6.98 -8.06
CA ALA A 129 2.40 -8.10 -8.52
C ALA A 129 0.94 -7.83 -8.20
N SER A 130 0.03 -8.69 -8.68
CA SER A 130 -1.39 -8.53 -8.40
C SER A 130 -1.68 -8.59 -6.91
N TRP A 131 -2.47 -7.62 -6.42
CA TRP A 131 -2.92 -7.58 -5.03
C TRP A 131 -3.82 -8.78 -4.68
N THR A 132 -4.53 -9.35 -5.67
CA THR A 132 -5.42 -10.50 -5.48
C THR A 132 -4.67 -11.73 -4.99
N LEU A 133 -3.43 -11.93 -5.43
CA LEU A 133 -2.59 -13.05 -4.97
C LEU A 133 -2.36 -13.00 -3.46
N LYS A 134 -2.11 -11.81 -2.92
CA LYS A 134 -1.91 -11.61 -1.49
C LYS A 134 -3.23 -11.67 -0.73
N ALA A 135 -4.32 -11.16 -1.32
CA ALA A 135 -5.65 -11.26 -0.73
C ALA A 135 -6.07 -12.71 -0.50
N ASP A 136 -5.91 -13.58 -1.50
CA ASP A 136 -6.22 -15.01 -1.38
C ASP A 136 -5.42 -15.68 -0.25
N LEU A 137 -4.10 -15.42 -0.19
CA LEU A 137 -3.24 -15.96 0.87
C LEU A 137 -3.61 -15.45 2.26
N THR A 138 -3.96 -14.16 2.38
CA THR A 138 -4.43 -13.58 3.65
C THR A 138 -5.73 -14.23 4.09
N SER A 139 -6.71 -14.35 3.20
CA SER A 139 -8.00 -14.99 3.51
C SER A 139 -7.82 -16.44 3.94
N GLU A 140 -6.97 -17.20 3.26
CA GLU A 140 -6.66 -18.57 3.64
C GLU A 140 -5.97 -18.66 5.00
N TYR A 141 -4.99 -17.79 5.29
CA TYR A 141 -4.34 -17.72 6.60
C TYR A 141 -5.35 -17.45 7.72
N VAL A 142 -6.26 -16.49 7.51
CA VAL A 142 -7.31 -16.16 8.49
C VAL A 142 -8.24 -17.35 8.72
N CYS A 143 -8.71 -18.03 7.66
CA CYS A 143 -9.53 -19.24 7.82
C CYS A 143 -8.80 -20.35 8.58
N ARG A 144 -7.50 -20.56 8.31
CA ARG A 144 -6.68 -21.53 9.06
C ARG A 144 -6.58 -21.13 10.54
N LEU A 145 -6.37 -19.85 10.82
CA LEU A 145 -6.26 -19.32 12.18
C LEU A 145 -7.58 -19.51 12.95
N LEU A 146 -8.72 -19.13 12.37
CA LEU A 146 -10.03 -19.30 12.99
C LEU A 146 -10.33 -20.77 13.29
N ASN A 147 -10.11 -21.67 12.33
CA ASN A 147 -10.29 -23.11 12.56
C ASN A 147 -9.37 -23.66 13.66
N TYR A 148 -8.14 -23.15 13.76
CA TYR A 148 -7.21 -23.53 14.82
C TYR A 148 -7.69 -23.04 16.19
N MET A 149 -8.18 -21.80 16.27
CA MET A 149 -8.75 -21.24 17.50
C MET A 149 -9.96 -22.04 17.97
N ASP A 150 -10.89 -22.36 17.08
CA ASP A 150 -12.08 -23.17 17.38
C ASP A 150 -11.72 -24.56 17.90
N GLN A 151 -10.74 -25.22 17.27
CA GLN A 151 -10.30 -26.57 17.67
C GLN A 151 -9.65 -26.62 19.06
N HIS A 152 -9.06 -25.51 19.52
CA HIS A 152 -8.30 -25.44 20.76
C HIS A 152 -9.00 -24.61 21.85
N GLY A 153 -10.19 -24.06 21.57
CA GLY A 153 -10.95 -23.27 22.54
C GLY A 153 -10.38 -21.88 22.81
N TYR A 154 -9.72 -21.25 21.83
CA TYR A 154 -9.17 -19.89 21.96
C TYR A 154 -10.20 -18.84 21.51
N GLY A 155 -10.33 -17.77 22.29
CA GLY A 155 -11.15 -16.59 21.95
C GLY A 155 -10.34 -15.45 21.34
N SER A 156 -9.02 -15.45 21.51
CA SER A 156 -8.13 -14.42 20.98
C SER A 156 -6.85 -15.00 20.41
N ALA A 157 -6.41 -14.45 19.28
CA ALA A 157 -5.07 -14.63 18.74
C ALA A 157 -4.46 -13.24 18.48
N MET A 158 -3.28 -13.01 19.06
CA MET A 158 -2.59 -11.73 19.01
C MET A 158 -1.09 -11.93 18.77
N PRO A 159 -0.51 -11.34 17.72
CA PRO A 159 0.94 -11.40 17.52
C PRO A 159 1.60 -10.53 18.60
N LYS A 160 2.26 -11.17 19.55
CA LYS A 160 2.83 -10.50 20.72
C LYS A 160 4.18 -9.90 20.38
N LEU A 161 4.32 -8.60 20.59
CA LEU A 161 5.58 -7.87 20.50
C LEU A 161 5.96 -7.38 21.90
N ASP A 162 6.90 -8.07 22.55
CA ASP A 162 7.34 -7.73 23.92
C ASP A 162 8.07 -6.38 23.98
N HIS A 163 8.95 -6.13 23.01
CA HIS A 163 9.74 -4.90 22.93
C HIS A 163 9.76 -4.37 21.51
N TYR A 164 9.51 -3.07 21.35
CA TYR A 164 9.60 -2.43 20.05
C TYR A 164 11.08 -2.35 19.62
N PRO A 165 11.43 -2.79 18.40
CA PRO A 165 12.82 -2.83 17.96
C PRO A 165 13.38 -1.44 17.73
N ASN A 166 14.67 -1.27 18.02
CA ASN A 166 15.39 0.01 17.83
C ASN A 166 15.48 0.41 16.35
N GLN A 167 15.39 -0.56 15.43
CA GLN A 167 15.47 -0.34 14.00
C GLN A 167 14.19 -0.85 13.33
N THR A 168 13.58 0.03 12.54
CA THR A 168 12.39 -0.31 11.73
C THR A 168 12.51 0.35 10.36
N GLU A 169 11.80 -0.21 9.40
CA GLU A 169 11.69 0.28 8.03
C GLU A 169 10.25 0.76 7.77
N PRO A 170 10.05 1.66 6.79
CA PRO A 170 8.72 1.98 6.28
C PRO A 170 7.99 0.73 5.78
N PHE A 171 6.66 0.74 5.81
CA PHE A 171 5.85 -0.39 5.34
C PHE A 171 6.14 -0.80 3.89
N VAL A 172 6.34 0.22 3.04
CA VAL A 172 6.65 0.10 1.62
C VAL A 172 7.67 1.17 1.26
N ASP A 173 8.61 0.84 0.39
CA ASP A 173 9.67 1.73 -0.07
C ASP A 173 9.38 2.31 -1.47
N PHE A 174 8.34 3.15 -1.58
CA PHE A 174 7.98 3.83 -2.82
C PHE A 174 8.24 5.33 -2.73
N SER A 175 8.77 5.91 -3.83
CA SER A 175 9.07 7.34 -3.92
C SER A 175 7.87 8.20 -4.33
N SER A 176 6.75 7.58 -4.73
CA SER A 176 5.55 8.30 -5.15
C SER A 176 5.01 9.21 -4.03
N GLY A 177 4.70 10.46 -4.37
CA GLY A 177 4.26 11.45 -3.40
C GLY A 177 3.00 11.06 -2.61
N TYR A 178 2.08 10.28 -3.20
CA TYR A 178 0.89 9.81 -2.49
C TYR A 178 1.17 8.76 -1.41
N PHE A 179 2.27 8.02 -1.52
CA PHE A 179 2.78 7.16 -0.45
C PHE A 179 3.52 7.99 0.60
N GLN A 180 4.42 8.88 0.17
CA GLN A 180 5.24 9.68 1.09
C GLN A 180 4.42 10.55 2.04
N ARG A 181 3.27 11.07 1.60
CA ARG A 181 2.40 11.93 2.41
C ARG A 181 1.74 11.26 3.62
N VAL A 182 1.67 9.93 3.63
CA VAL A 182 0.87 9.17 4.60
C VAL A 182 1.60 7.96 5.19
N MET A 183 2.89 7.80 4.87
CA MET A 183 3.65 6.60 5.26
C MET A 183 3.82 6.47 6.78
N ASP A 184 3.78 7.58 7.50
CA ASP A 184 3.79 7.65 8.96
C ASP A 184 2.51 7.10 9.59
N GLN A 185 1.41 6.99 8.83
CA GLN A 185 0.13 6.43 9.27
C GLN A 185 0.00 4.92 9.01
N PHE A 186 0.99 4.33 8.32
CA PHE A 186 1.03 2.91 8.01
C PHE A 186 1.92 2.15 9.01
N PRO A 187 1.63 0.86 9.27
CA PRO A 187 2.47 0.06 10.16
C PRO A 187 3.90 -0.04 9.67
N ARG A 188 4.83 -0.03 10.61
CA ARG A 188 6.26 -0.20 10.34
C ARG A 188 6.57 -1.68 10.10
N GLN A 189 7.76 -1.96 9.60
CA GLN A 189 8.27 -3.33 9.51
C GLN A 189 9.68 -3.46 10.09
N HIS A 190 10.06 -4.67 10.46
CA HIS A 190 11.43 -5.02 10.83
C HIS A 190 12.17 -5.61 9.63
N THR A 191 13.49 -5.72 9.74
CA THR A 191 14.35 -6.39 8.76
C THR A 191 14.20 -7.91 8.77
N GLU A 192 13.56 -8.46 9.82
CA GLU A 192 13.47 -9.90 10.10
C GLU A 192 12.02 -10.38 10.27
N LYS A 193 11.81 -11.67 9.99
CA LYS A 193 10.54 -12.36 10.24
C LYS A 193 10.29 -12.50 11.75
N PRO A 194 9.02 -12.56 12.20
CA PRO A 194 7.80 -12.48 11.39
C PRO A 194 7.33 -11.03 11.12
N TRP A 195 8.08 -10.02 11.55
CA TRP A 195 7.68 -8.61 11.52
C TRP A 195 7.97 -7.88 10.19
N LYS A 196 8.15 -8.64 9.10
CA LYS A 196 8.56 -8.13 7.79
C LYS A 196 7.51 -8.38 6.73
N LEU A 197 7.19 -7.36 5.95
CA LEU A 197 6.33 -7.50 4.77
C LEU A 197 7.15 -8.12 3.63
N ASN A 198 6.68 -9.23 3.11
CA ASN A 198 7.34 -9.93 2.02
C ASN A 198 6.67 -9.58 0.69
N GLN A 199 7.48 -9.20 -0.31
CA GLN A 199 7.02 -8.87 -1.66
C GLN A 199 7.13 -10.04 -2.64
N SER A 200 7.36 -11.26 -2.13
CA SER A 200 7.46 -12.49 -2.91
C SER A 200 6.29 -13.43 -2.63
N TYR A 201 5.49 -13.69 -3.67
CA TYR A 201 4.36 -14.61 -3.61
C TYR A 201 4.75 -16.02 -3.18
N SER A 202 5.84 -16.57 -3.70
CA SER A 202 6.28 -17.93 -3.35
C SER A 202 6.70 -18.05 -1.88
N ALA A 203 7.39 -17.03 -1.35
CA ALA A 203 7.76 -17.00 0.05
C ALA A 203 6.54 -16.77 0.97
N ASP A 204 5.55 -15.99 0.53
CA ASP A 204 4.30 -15.80 1.27
C ASP A 204 3.42 -17.05 1.25
N LEU A 205 3.37 -17.76 0.13
CA LEU A 205 2.69 -19.04 0.03
C LEU A 205 3.24 -20.01 1.10
N MET A 206 4.56 -20.15 1.19
CA MET A 206 5.18 -21.00 2.21
C MET A 206 4.90 -20.51 3.63
N ASN A 207 4.96 -19.20 3.87
CA ASN A 207 4.75 -18.62 5.20
C ASN A 207 3.29 -18.67 5.67
N LEU A 208 2.34 -18.41 4.78
CA LEU A 208 0.92 -18.20 5.11
C LEU A 208 0.06 -19.44 4.89
N ARG A 209 0.31 -20.24 3.85
CA ARG A 209 -0.46 -21.47 3.61
C ARG A 209 0.09 -22.65 4.41
N PHE A 210 1.41 -22.77 4.49
CA PHE A 210 2.06 -23.95 5.07
C PHE A 210 2.77 -23.68 6.40
N GLY A 211 3.01 -22.40 6.74
CA GLY A 211 3.64 -22.03 8.00
C GLY A 211 2.80 -22.40 9.22
N LYS A 212 3.48 -22.62 10.35
CA LYS A 212 2.85 -22.86 11.65
C LYS A 212 2.09 -21.59 12.10
N LEU A 213 0.95 -21.81 12.74
CA LEU A 213 0.17 -20.75 13.38
C LEU A 213 0.75 -20.44 14.76
N ASP A 214 0.89 -21.46 15.61
CA ASP A 214 1.69 -21.39 16.84
C ASP A 214 3.19 -21.43 16.47
N ASP A 215 3.71 -20.23 16.18
CA ASP A 215 5.11 -20.00 15.83
C ASP A 215 5.94 -19.40 16.97
N GLY A 216 5.37 -19.38 18.18
CA GLY A 216 5.97 -18.78 19.37
C GLY A 216 5.88 -17.24 19.43
N VAL A 217 5.35 -16.58 18.39
CA VAL A 217 5.07 -15.13 18.39
C VAL A 217 3.57 -14.87 18.47
N LEU A 218 2.75 -15.68 17.81
CA LEU A 218 1.30 -15.61 17.96
C LEU A 218 0.89 -16.15 19.34
N SER A 219 0.33 -15.27 20.17
CA SER A 219 -0.17 -15.60 21.49
C SER A 219 -1.68 -15.87 21.42
N PHE A 220 -2.13 -16.91 22.10
CA PHE A 220 -3.53 -17.32 22.15
C PHE A 220 -4.09 -17.19 23.56
N THR A 221 -5.30 -16.68 23.70
CA THR A 221 -6.03 -16.58 24.97
C THR A 221 -7.26 -17.48 24.93
N PRO A 222 -7.51 -18.33 25.95
CA PRO A 222 -8.72 -19.13 26.05
C PRO A 222 -10.00 -18.28 25.96
N ALA A 223 -11.06 -18.82 25.36
CA ALA A 223 -12.32 -18.10 25.21
C ALA A 223 -12.93 -17.66 26.56
N GLU A 224 -12.76 -18.48 27.60
CA GLU A 224 -13.24 -18.17 28.96
C GLU A 224 -12.58 -16.93 29.58
N GLU A 225 -11.34 -16.60 29.17
CA GLU A 225 -10.61 -15.43 29.66
C GLU A 225 -10.82 -14.19 28.78
N ALA A 226 -11.21 -14.38 27.51
CA ALA A 226 -11.39 -13.29 26.55
C ALA A 226 -12.67 -12.47 26.80
N ASP A 227 -13.70 -13.05 27.44
CA ASP A 227 -15.00 -12.41 27.73
C ASP A 227 -15.03 -11.67 29.08
N VAL A 228 -13.91 -11.57 29.81
CA VAL A 228 -13.86 -10.84 31.08
C VAL A 228 -13.66 -9.34 30.79
N PRO A 229 -14.66 -8.46 31.00
CA PRO A 229 -14.45 -7.03 30.84
C PRO A 229 -13.35 -6.55 31.80
N PRO A 230 -12.50 -5.57 31.39
CA PRO A 230 -11.44 -5.06 32.24
C PRO A 230 -12.02 -4.69 33.61
N ALA A 231 -11.45 -5.23 34.68
CA ALA A 231 -11.83 -4.84 36.03
C ALA A 231 -11.67 -3.32 36.12
N LEU A 232 -12.79 -2.60 36.25
CA LEU A 232 -12.80 -1.19 36.58
C LEU A 232 -12.00 -1.04 37.88
N GLN A 233 -10.73 -0.64 37.79
CA GLN A 233 -10.00 -0.15 38.95
C GLN A 233 -10.76 1.09 39.41
N ALA A 234 -11.50 0.94 40.50
CA ALA A 234 -12.06 2.06 41.22
C ALA A 234 -10.89 2.98 41.57
N ALA A 235 -10.89 4.17 40.98
CA ALA A 235 -9.99 5.24 41.38
C ALA A 235 -10.40 5.67 42.81
N GLU A 236 -9.51 5.44 43.77
CA GLU A 236 -9.43 6.26 44.99
C GLU A 236 -8.58 7.51 44.73
#